data_AF-A0A3Q0QQJ8-F1
#
_entry.id   AF-A0A3Q0QQJ8-F1
#
_cell.length_a   1.000
_cell.length_b   1.000
_cell.length_c   1.000
_cell.angle_alpha   90.00
_cell.angle_beta   90.00
_cell.angle_gamma   90.00
#
_symmetry.space_group_name_H-M   'P 1'
#
loop_
_entity.id
_entity.type
_entity.pdbx_description
1 polymer ?
#
loop_
_entity_poly.entity_id
_entity_poly.type
_entity_poly.pdbx_seq_one_letter_code
_entity_poly.pdbx_strand_id
1 'polypeptide(L)'
;NTITVTPLTSVKFMKSKPGAAMVEMGDCYSVDRAITHLNNNFLFGQKLNVCVSKQQAIVPGQCYQLEDNTSSFKDFHGSRNNRFTSPEQAAKNRIQHPSNVLHFFNAQPDISTEIFNQVCDELGIKRPTSVKLFTGKSERSSSGLLEWDSINDAMEALAMMNHYQMKNPSGPYPYTLKLCFSTTHHAN
;
A
#
# COMPACT_ATOMS: atom_id res chain seq x y z
N ASN A 1 -1.78 4.44 8.30
CA ASN A 1 -1.97 3.75 7.00
C ASN A 1 -1.03 4.38 5.97
N THR A 2 0.04 3.68 5.61
CA THR A 2 1.11 4.23 4.75
C THR A 2 1.00 3.62 3.36
N ILE A 3 0.61 4.43 2.38
CA ILE A 3 0.63 4.04 0.96
C ILE A 3 2.07 4.14 0.48
N THR A 4 2.75 3.01 0.29
CA THR A 4 4.16 2.97 -0.12
C THR A 4 4.28 3.20 -1.63
N VAL A 5 4.49 4.46 -2.04
CA VAL A 5 4.67 4.83 -3.46
C VAL A 5 6.16 4.80 -3.87
N THR A 6 7.09 4.77 -2.90
CA THR A 6 8.55 4.97 -3.08
C THR A 6 9.34 4.29 -1.93
N PRO A 7 10.70 4.23 -1.90
CA PRO A 7 11.40 3.59 -0.79
C PRO A 7 11.15 4.40 0.48
N LEU A 8 10.51 3.76 1.45
CA LEU A 8 10.16 4.32 2.73
C LEU A 8 11.27 4.00 3.73
N THR A 9 11.82 5.02 4.38
CA THR A 9 12.84 4.83 5.42
C THR A 9 12.19 4.80 6.79
N SER A 10 11.31 5.75 7.11
CA SER A 10 10.72 5.84 8.45
C SER A 10 9.37 6.55 8.44
N VAL A 11 8.50 6.19 9.39
CA VAL A 11 7.21 6.86 9.63
C VAL A 11 7.11 7.25 11.10
N LYS A 12 6.66 8.49 11.36
CA LYS A 12 6.43 9.01 12.70
C LYS A 12 5.11 9.77 12.81
N PHE A 13 4.22 9.35 13.70
CA PHE A 13 3.03 10.12 14.05
C PHE A 13 3.36 11.27 15.00
N MET A 14 2.72 12.42 14.78
CA MET A 14 2.98 13.63 15.55
C MET A 14 2.08 13.69 16.80
N LYS A 15 2.70 13.69 17.99
CA LYS A 15 1.94 13.86 19.25
C LYS A 15 1.24 15.21 19.36
N SER A 16 1.86 16.27 18.84
CA SER A 16 1.33 17.64 18.89
C SER A 16 0.23 17.91 17.86
N LYS A 17 0.08 17.06 16.84
CA LYS A 17 -0.89 17.24 15.76
C LYS A 17 -1.56 15.90 15.42
N PRO A 18 -2.66 15.55 16.11
CA PRO A 18 -3.45 14.37 15.80
C PRO A 18 -3.84 14.34 14.31
N GLY A 19 -3.75 13.16 13.69
CA GLY A 19 -4.01 12.99 12.25
C GLY A 19 -2.86 13.38 11.32
N ALA A 20 -1.71 13.85 11.84
CA ALA A 20 -0.52 14.12 11.04
C ALA A 20 0.58 13.08 11.28
N ALA A 21 1.25 12.69 10.20
CA ALA A 21 2.43 11.83 10.23
C ALA A 21 3.54 12.41 9.35
N MET A 22 4.78 12.22 9.79
CA MET A 22 5.98 12.46 9.02
C MET A 22 6.42 11.16 8.37
N VAL A 23 6.78 11.24 7.11
CA VAL A 23 7.22 10.11 6.30
C VAL A 23 8.56 10.50 5.68
N GLU A 24 9.59 9.73 6.00
CA GLU A 24 10.92 9.90 5.43
C GLU A 24 11.07 8.93 4.24
N MET A 25 11.54 9.48 3.13
CA MET A 25 11.68 8.80 1.85
C MET A 25 13.16 8.68 1.49
N GLY A 26 13.51 7.68 0.69
CA GLY A 26 14.91 7.43 0.33
C GLY A 26 15.58 8.51 -0.53
N ASP A 27 14.81 9.35 -1.23
CA ASP A 27 15.34 10.43 -2.07
C ASP A 27 14.31 11.56 -2.29
N CYS A 28 14.76 12.71 -2.83
CA CYS A 28 13.90 13.86 -3.10
C CYS A 28 12.88 13.62 -4.22
N TYR A 29 13.23 12.86 -5.26
CA TYR A 29 12.31 12.51 -6.35
C TYR A 29 11.10 11.73 -5.83
N SER A 30 11.33 10.90 -4.83
CA SER A 30 10.32 10.10 -4.16
C SER A 30 9.35 10.96 -3.37
N VAL A 31 9.84 12.02 -2.73
CA VAL A 31 9.02 13.04 -2.07
C VAL A 31 8.14 13.76 -3.09
N ASP A 32 8.72 14.24 -4.20
CA ASP A 32 7.98 14.98 -5.23
C ASP A 32 6.88 14.13 -5.86
N ARG A 33 7.15 12.84 -6.11
CA ARG A 33 6.15 11.90 -6.64
C ARG A 33 5.04 11.66 -5.63
N ALA A 34 5.37 11.44 -4.35
CA ALA A 34 4.36 11.27 -3.31
C ALA A 34 3.45 12.50 -3.20
N ILE A 35 4.02 13.71 -3.23
CA ILE A 35 3.24 14.96 -3.23
C ILE A 35 2.37 15.04 -4.48
N THR A 36 2.94 14.83 -5.67
CA THR A 36 2.24 14.96 -6.96
C THR A 36 1.04 14.00 -7.06
N HIS A 37 1.17 12.77 -6.58
CA HIS A 37 0.15 11.74 -6.76
C HIS A 37 -0.79 11.55 -5.57
N LEU A 38 -0.38 11.89 -4.33
CA LEU A 38 -1.19 11.70 -3.13
C LEU A 38 -1.83 12.99 -2.61
N ASN A 39 -1.25 14.16 -2.86
CA ASN A 39 -1.79 15.42 -2.34
C ASN A 39 -3.19 15.69 -2.93
N ASN A 40 -4.10 16.20 -2.09
CA ASN A 40 -5.51 16.43 -2.40
C ASN A 40 -6.39 15.19 -2.64
N ASN A 41 -5.89 13.97 -2.48
CA ASN A 41 -6.74 12.78 -2.48
C ASN A 41 -7.50 12.64 -1.16
N PHE A 42 -8.54 11.81 -1.17
CA PHE A 42 -9.27 11.43 0.03
C PHE A 42 -8.88 10.01 0.45
N LEU A 43 -8.78 9.81 1.76
CA LEU A 43 -8.54 8.51 2.38
C LEU A 43 -9.35 8.44 3.67
N PHE A 44 -10.25 7.46 3.81
CA PHE A 44 -11.18 7.33 4.93
C PHE A 44 -12.03 8.59 5.14
N GLY A 45 -12.49 9.20 4.03
CA GLY A 45 -13.25 10.45 4.05
C GLY A 45 -12.44 11.70 4.45
N GLN A 46 -11.15 11.57 4.76
CA GLN A 46 -10.27 12.69 5.12
C GLN A 46 -9.44 13.12 3.91
N LYS A 47 -9.36 14.43 3.67
CA LYS A 47 -8.52 14.98 2.60
C LYS A 47 -7.05 14.95 3.03
N LEU A 48 -6.23 14.20 2.28
CA LEU A 48 -4.79 14.15 2.46
C LEU A 48 -4.15 15.46 2.02
N ASN A 49 -3.35 16.04 2.91
CA ASN A 49 -2.47 17.17 2.60
C ASN A 49 -1.03 16.70 2.76
N VAL A 50 -0.32 16.59 1.63
CA VAL A 50 1.06 16.09 1.58
C VAL A 50 1.96 17.24 1.17
N CYS A 51 2.93 17.57 2.01
CA CYS A 51 3.88 18.65 1.79
C CYS A 51 5.28 18.29 2.28
N VAL A 52 6.30 18.95 1.74
CA VAL A 52 7.69 18.78 2.19
C VAL A 52 7.82 19.27 3.64
N SER A 53 8.45 18.45 4.48
CA SER A 53 8.75 18.80 5.86
C SER A 53 9.89 19.81 5.94
N LYS A 54 9.88 20.66 6.98
CA LYS A 54 11.04 21.51 7.30
C LYS A 54 12.20 20.73 7.94
N GLN A 55 11.94 19.51 8.43
CA GLN A 55 12.95 18.65 9.03
C GLN A 55 13.66 17.84 7.95
N GLN A 56 15.00 17.78 8.02
CA GLN A 56 15.81 17.02 7.07
C GLN A 56 15.73 15.50 7.29
N ALA A 57 15.46 15.05 8.52
CA ALA A 57 15.34 13.64 8.88
C ALA A 57 14.37 13.46 10.06
N ILE A 58 13.74 12.28 10.16
CA ILE A 58 12.89 11.91 11.27
C ILE A 58 13.76 11.40 12.43
N VAL A 59 13.70 12.11 13.55
CA VAL A 59 14.39 11.67 14.78
C VAL A 59 13.45 10.76 15.59
N PRO A 60 13.89 9.55 16.03
CA PRO A 60 13.07 8.60 16.79
C PRO A 60 12.78 9.04 18.24
N GLY A 61 13.26 10.21 18.69
CA GLY A 61 12.95 10.71 20.03
C GLY A 61 11.44 10.95 20.24
N GLN A 62 10.97 10.73 21.47
CA GLN A 62 9.57 10.97 21.90
C GLN A 62 8.50 10.09 21.22
N CYS A 63 8.80 8.80 21.00
CA CYS A 63 7.78 7.82 20.62
C CYS A 63 6.71 7.68 21.71
N TYR A 64 5.49 7.42 21.29
CA TYR A 64 4.35 7.10 22.16
C TYR A 64 3.60 5.91 21.58
N GLN A 65 2.72 5.29 22.37
CA GLN A 65 1.85 4.22 21.88
C GLN A 65 0.61 4.81 21.22
N LEU A 66 0.27 4.28 20.05
CA LEU A 66 -1.00 4.52 19.40
C LEU A 66 -2.12 3.74 20.10
N GLU A 67 -3.37 4.01 19.73
CA GLU A 67 -4.55 3.38 20.34
C GLU A 67 -4.58 1.85 20.17
N ASP A 68 -3.94 1.33 19.13
CA ASP A 68 -3.77 -0.09 18.85
C ASP A 68 -2.56 -0.72 19.57
N ASN A 69 -1.94 -0.01 20.51
CA ASN A 69 -0.71 -0.35 21.22
C ASN A 69 0.56 -0.41 20.35
N THR A 70 0.49 -0.03 19.08
CA THR A 70 1.67 0.03 18.23
C THR A 70 2.49 1.31 18.47
N SER A 71 3.77 1.29 18.10
CA SER A 71 4.66 2.45 18.26
C SER A 71 4.29 3.55 17.26
N SER A 72 4.24 4.81 17.73
CA SER A 72 4.07 5.99 16.91
C SER A 72 5.22 6.22 15.92
N PHE A 73 6.35 5.53 16.09
CA PHE A 73 7.48 5.51 15.18
C PHE A 73 7.74 4.09 14.68
N LYS A 74 7.96 3.95 13.38
CA LYS A 74 8.35 2.70 12.77
C LYS A 74 9.44 2.94 11.74
N ASP A 75 10.55 2.24 11.94
CA ASP A 75 11.64 2.18 10.98
C ASP A 75 11.33 1.11 9.93
N PHE A 76 11.51 1.48 8.66
CA PHE A 76 11.34 0.63 7.49
C PHE A 76 12.66 0.42 6.74
N HIS A 77 13.78 0.91 7.28
CA HIS A 77 15.11 0.68 6.74
C HIS A 77 15.39 -0.84 6.65
N GLY A 78 15.70 -1.32 5.45
CA GLY A 78 15.90 -2.76 5.19
C GLY A 78 14.63 -3.60 5.09
N SER A 79 13.44 -3.00 5.07
CA SER A 79 12.19 -3.73 4.82
C SER A 79 12.24 -4.46 3.47
N ARG A 80 12.05 -5.78 3.49
CA ARG A 80 11.96 -6.62 2.27
C ARG A 80 10.80 -6.23 1.34
N ASN A 81 9.86 -5.42 1.84
CA ASN A 81 8.71 -4.92 1.09
C ASN A 81 9.00 -3.60 0.36
N ASN A 82 10.18 -2.99 0.56
CA ASN A 82 10.58 -1.82 -0.21
C ASN A 82 10.80 -2.22 -1.67
N ARG A 83 10.03 -1.60 -2.57
CA ARG A 83 10.02 -1.96 -3.99
C ARG A 83 11.08 -1.22 -4.82
N PHE A 84 11.78 -0.26 -4.23
CA PHE A 84 12.72 0.65 -4.90
C PHE A 84 14.16 0.51 -4.38
N THR A 85 14.50 -0.63 -3.75
CA THR A 85 15.83 -0.85 -3.16
C THR A 85 16.95 -1.04 -4.18
N SER A 86 16.64 -1.50 -5.40
CA SER A 86 17.59 -1.54 -6.51
C SER A 86 17.04 -0.83 -7.74
N PRO A 87 17.90 -0.29 -8.64
CA PRO A 87 17.47 0.30 -9.90
C PRO A 87 16.62 -0.65 -10.76
N GLU A 88 16.94 -1.96 -10.79
CA GLU A 88 16.15 -2.93 -11.56
C GLU A 88 14.77 -3.20 -10.95
N GLN A 89 14.65 -3.15 -9.63
CA GLN A 89 13.37 -3.26 -8.93
C GLN A 89 12.55 -1.99 -9.10
N ALA A 90 13.18 -0.82 -8.94
CA ALA A 90 12.57 0.49 -9.15
C ALA A 90 12.00 0.61 -10.57
N ALA A 91 12.74 0.17 -11.59
CA ALA A 91 12.30 0.20 -13.00
C ALA A 91 11.05 -0.65 -13.28
N LYS A 92 10.75 -1.66 -12.44
CA LYS A 92 9.54 -2.48 -12.55
C LYS A 92 8.32 -1.85 -11.89
N ASN A 93 8.51 -0.86 -11.02
CA ASN A 93 7.42 -0.14 -10.37
C ASN A 93 7.01 1.06 -11.22
N ARG A 94 5.97 0.87 -12.03
CA ARG A 94 5.33 2.00 -12.70
C ARG A 94 4.55 2.79 -11.66
N ILE A 95 4.97 4.02 -11.42
CA ILE A 95 4.23 4.95 -10.56
C ILE A 95 3.03 5.42 -11.37
N GLN A 96 1.85 5.00 -10.91
CA GLN A 96 0.59 5.28 -11.56
C GLN A 96 -0.22 6.23 -10.68
N HIS A 97 -0.99 7.10 -11.34
CA HIS A 97 -1.98 7.90 -10.64
C HIS A 97 -2.99 7.00 -9.93
N PRO A 98 -3.55 7.46 -8.80
CA PRO A 98 -4.65 6.75 -8.14
C PRO A 98 -5.77 6.45 -9.14
N SER A 99 -6.17 5.19 -9.20
CA SER A 99 -7.27 4.71 -10.03
C SER A 99 -8.17 3.81 -9.18
N ASN A 100 -9.38 3.57 -9.67
CA ASN A 100 -10.33 2.66 -9.03
C ASN A 100 -9.98 1.17 -9.26
N VAL A 101 -8.88 0.88 -9.97
CA VAL A 101 -8.42 -0.48 -10.29
C VAL A 101 -7.04 -0.74 -9.70
N LEU A 102 -6.93 -1.77 -8.87
CA LEU A 102 -5.67 -2.25 -8.32
C LEU A 102 -5.20 -3.51 -9.04
N HIS A 103 -3.92 -3.54 -9.40
CA HIS A 103 -3.23 -4.75 -9.82
C HIS A 103 -2.65 -5.45 -8.61
N PHE A 104 -3.03 -6.71 -8.39
CA PHE A 104 -2.48 -7.55 -7.34
C PHE A 104 -1.47 -8.58 -7.88
N PHE A 105 -0.47 -8.87 -7.07
CA PHE A 105 0.56 -9.87 -7.33
C PHE A 105 0.82 -10.69 -6.07
N ASN A 106 1.38 -11.89 -6.25
CA ASN A 106 1.80 -12.78 -5.17
C ASN A 106 0.64 -13.17 -4.23
N ALA A 107 -0.57 -13.32 -4.78
CA ALA A 107 -1.70 -13.90 -4.06
C ALA A 107 -1.55 -15.44 -4.01
N GLN A 108 -2.25 -16.09 -3.07
CA GLN A 108 -2.29 -17.54 -3.00
C GLN A 108 -2.81 -18.16 -4.32
N PRO A 109 -2.34 -19.35 -4.75
CA PRO A 109 -2.69 -19.91 -6.06
C PRO A 109 -4.19 -20.13 -6.27
N ASP A 110 -4.89 -20.54 -5.22
CA ASP A 110 -6.34 -20.79 -5.15
C ASP A 110 -7.15 -19.53 -4.84
N ILE A 111 -6.59 -18.34 -5.08
CA ILE A 111 -7.30 -17.08 -4.81
C ILE A 111 -8.60 -16.99 -5.62
N SER A 112 -9.68 -16.59 -4.95
CA SER A 112 -10.98 -16.35 -5.55
C SER A 112 -11.57 -15.03 -5.08
N THR A 113 -12.65 -14.59 -5.72
CA THR A 113 -13.41 -13.40 -5.33
C THR A 113 -13.90 -13.50 -3.89
N GLU A 114 -14.32 -14.69 -3.45
CA GLU A 114 -14.79 -14.94 -2.08
C GLU A 114 -13.69 -14.72 -1.05
N ILE A 115 -12.45 -15.10 -1.36
CA ILE A 115 -11.32 -14.90 -0.47
C ILE A 115 -10.98 -13.41 -0.36
N PHE A 116 -11.00 -12.67 -1.48
CA PHE A 116 -10.85 -11.21 -1.42
C PHE A 116 -11.98 -10.55 -0.62
N ASN A 117 -13.22 -11.01 -0.78
CA ASN A 117 -14.35 -10.51 0.00
C ASN A 117 -14.15 -10.77 1.50
N GLN A 118 -13.71 -11.96 1.88
CA GLN A 118 -13.42 -12.29 3.27
C GLN A 118 -12.30 -11.41 3.85
N VAL A 119 -11.22 -11.20 3.10
CA VAL A 119 -10.12 -10.30 3.50
C VAL A 119 -10.63 -8.86 3.63
N CYS A 120 -11.49 -8.39 2.72
CA CYS A 120 -12.07 -7.06 2.81
C CYS A 120 -12.98 -6.92 4.04
N ASP A 121 -13.82 -7.92 4.32
CA ASP A 121 -14.70 -7.95 5.49
C ASP A 121 -13.88 -7.95 6.80
N GLU A 122 -12.80 -8.74 6.86
CA GLU A 122 -11.88 -8.80 8.00
C GLU A 122 -11.18 -7.46 8.26
N LEU A 123 -10.77 -6.78 7.18
CA LEU A 123 -10.11 -5.47 7.24
C LEU A 123 -11.10 -4.29 7.39
N GLY A 124 -12.41 -4.54 7.34
CA GLY A 124 -13.45 -3.51 7.42
C GLY A 124 -13.48 -2.55 6.24
N ILE A 125 -13.07 -2.99 5.04
CA ILE A 125 -13.05 -2.21 3.80
C ILE A 125 -14.11 -2.68 2.81
N LYS A 126 -14.46 -1.85 1.83
CA LYS A 126 -15.41 -2.24 0.78
C LYS A 126 -14.86 -3.37 -0.09
N ARG A 127 -15.74 -4.30 -0.45
CA ARG A 127 -15.44 -5.40 -1.37
C ARG A 127 -15.18 -4.87 -2.79
N PRO A 128 -14.30 -5.53 -3.57
CA PRO A 128 -14.14 -5.21 -4.97
C PRO A 128 -15.44 -5.52 -5.73
N THR A 129 -15.79 -4.68 -6.70
CA THR A 129 -16.95 -4.87 -7.59
C THR A 129 -16.65 -5.86 -8.71
N SER A 130 -15.38 -5.97 -9.11
CA SER A 130 -14.92 -6.95 -10.10
C SER A 130 -13.54 -7.48 -9.73
N VAL A 131 -13.34 -8.78 -9.98
CA VAL A 131 -12.06 -9.47 -9.79
C VAL A 131 -11.73 -10.21 -11.09
N LYS A 132 -10.61 -9.82 -11.72
CA LYS A 132 -10.09 -10.50 -12.92
C LYS A 132 -8.78 -11.18 -12.62
N LEU A 133 -8.78 -12.51 -12.66
CA LEU A 133 -7.56 -13.30 -12.54
C LEU A 133 -6.84 -13.34 -13.89
N PHE A 134 -5.52 -13.11 -13.87
CA PHE A 134 -4.71 -13.29 -15.06
C PHE A 134 -4.35 -14.76 -15.23
N THR A 135 -4.73 -15.32 -16.36
CA THR A 135 -4.34 -16.68 -16.75
C THR A 135 -2.90 -16.67 -17.25
N GLY A 136 -2.00 -17.29 -16.49
CA GLY A 136 -0.64 -17.58 -16.92
C GLY A 136 0.42 -16.63 -16.37
N LYS A 137 1.40 -17.23 -15.68
CA LYS A 137 2.84 -16.91 -15.65
C LYS A 137 3.59 -17.68 -14.56
N SER A 138 2.90 -18.17 -13.52
CA SER A 138 3.49 -19.03 -12.49
C SER A 138 2.41 -19.82 -11.75
N GLU A 139 2.58 -21.12 -11.59
CA GLU A 139 1.73 -21.95 -10.72
C GLU A 139 1.95 -21.66 -9.23
N ARG A 140 2.99 -20.89 -8.89
CA ARG A 140 3.36 -20.62 -7.50
C ARG A 140 2.55 -19.53 -6.84
N SER A 141 1.96 -18.60 -7.61
CA SER A 141 1.20 -17.47 -7.06
C SER A 141 0.31 -16.83 -8.12
N SER A 142 -0.81 -16.27 -7.70
CA SER A 142 -1.78 -15.63 -8.59
C SER A 142 -1.60 -14.11 -8.68
N SER A 143 -2.02 -13.55 -9.82
CA SER A 143 -2.02 -12.11 -10.10
C SER A 143 -3.26 -11.74 -10.91
N GLY A 144 -3.66 -10.47 -10.87
CA GLY A 144 -4.85 -10.01 -11.56
C GLY A 144 -5.25 -8.57 -11.20
N LEU A 145 -6.50 -8.21 -11.48
CA LEU A 145 -7.06 -6.89 -11.22
C LEU A 145 -8.22 -6.98 -10.22
N LEU A 146 -8.32 -5.97 -9.38
CA LEU A 146 -9.42 -5.70 -8.47
C LEU A 146 -9.97 -4.32 -8.79
N GLU A 147 -11.28 -4.20 -9.02
CA GLU A 147 -11.95 -2.94 -9.32
C GLU A 147 -12.88 -2.55 -8.18
N TRP A 148 -12.97 -1.25 -7.90
CA TRP A 148 -13.93 -0.63 -7.00
C TRP A 148 -14.74 0.45 -7.73
N ASP A 149 -15.84 0.88 -7.12
CA ASP A 149 -16.70 1.95 -7.63
C ASP A 149 -16.00 3.32 -7.67
N SER A 150 -15.05 3.55 -6.76
CA SER A 150 -14.37 4.84 -6.64
C SER A 150 -12.87 4.70 -6.40
N ILE A 151 -12.12 5.73 -6.80
CA ILE A 151 -10.68 5.85 -6.51
C ILE A 151 -10.43 5.86 -5.00
N ASN A 152 -11.33 6.45 -4.21
CA ASN A 152 -11.22 6.49 -2.75
C ASN A 152 -11.32 5.09 -2.16
N ASP A 153 -12.27 4.28 -2.62
CA ASP A 153 -12.42 2.89 -2.15
C ASP A 153 -11.18 2.05 -2.50
N ALA A 154 -10.65 2.20 -3.72
CA ALA A 154 -9.41 1.55 -4.12
C ALA A 154 -8.18 2.06 -3.33
N MET A 155 -8.13 3.34 -2.98
CA MET A 155 -7.08 3.92 -2.13
C MET A 155 -7.13 3.32 -0.70
N GLU A 156 -8.32 3.20 -0.13
CA GLU A 156 -8.52 2.60 1.19
C GLU A 156 -8.15 1.11 1.18
N ALA A 157 -8.60 0.38 0.15
CA ALA A 157 -8.24 -1.01 -0.06
C ALA A 157 -6.73 -1.19 -0.23
N LEU A 158 -6.07 -0.35 -1.04
CA LEU A 158 -4.62 -0.36 -1.19
C LEU A 158 -3.92 -0.12 0.15
N ALA A 159 -4.40 0.83 0.95
CA ALA A 159 -3.78 1.20 2.21
C ALA A 159 -3.89 0.10 3.29
N MET A 160 -4.99 -0.66 3.29
CA MET A 160 -5.26 -1.70 4.29
C MET A 160 -4.81 -3.09 3.86
N MET A 161 -4.96 -3.42 2.58
CA MET A 161 -4.77 -4.77 2.06
C MET A 161 -3.37 -5.01 1.47
N ASN A 162 -2.60 -3.95 1.20
CA ASN A 162 -1.24 -4.12 0.70
C ASN A 162 -0.34 -4.77 1.75
N HIS A 163 0.38 -5.81 1.34
CA HIS A 163 1.19 -6.69 2.20
C HIS A 163 0.40 -7.58 3.16
N TYR A 164 -0.90 -7.76 2.94
CA TYR A 164 -1.71 -8.75 3.65
C TYR A 164 -1.08 -10.15 3.54
N GLN A 165 -1.07 -10.89 4.65
CA GLN A 165 -0.46 -12.21 4.74
C GLN A 165 -1.50 -13.29 4.42
N MET A 166 -1.59 -13.67 3.16
CA MET A 166 -2.47 -14.74 2.70
C MET A 166 -1.95 -16.11 3.11
N LYS A 167 -2.86 -17.06 3.31
CA LYS A 167 -2.54 -18.41 3.76
C LYS A 167 -1.71 -19.12 2.70
N ASN A 168 -0.73 -19.92 3.15
CA ASN A 168 0.02 -20.82 2.29
C ASN A 168 -0.13 -22.25 2.80
N PRO A 169 -1.07 -23.05 2.25
CA PRO A 169 -1.24 -24.44 2.66
C PRO A 169 -0.07 -25.35 2.23
N SER A 170 0.74 -24.92 1.25
CA SER A 170 1.80 -25.73 0.65
C SER A 170 3.21 -25.38 1.14
N GLY A 171 3.36 -24.44 2.08
CA GLY A 171 4.68 -24.01 2.54
C GLY A 171 4.67 -23.27 3.88
N PRO A 172 5.85 -23.09 4.49
CA PRO A 172 5.96 -22.54 5.84
C PRO A 172 5.75 -21.01 5.91
N TYR A 173 5.76 -20.33 4.76
CA TYR A 173 5.68 -18.87 4.71
C TYR A 173 4.41 -18.41 3.99
N PRO A 174 3.65 -17.44 4.56
CA PRO A 174 2.46 -16.88 3.93
C PRO A 174 2.78 -16.13 2.63
N TYR A 175 1.76 -15.99 1.79
CA TYR A 175 1.82 -15.17 0.58
C TYR A 175 1.60 -13.70 0.95
N THR A 176 2.65 -12.88 0.83
CA THR A 176 2.52 -11.43 1.01
C THR A 176 1.89 -10.80 -0.23
N LEU A 177 0.62 -10.41 -0.14
CA LEU A 177 -0.09 -9.75 -1.23
C LEU A 177 0.58 -8.43 -1.60
N LYS A 178 0.77 -8.16 -2.89
CA LYS A 178 1.33 -6.89 -3.36
C LYS A 178 0.33 -6.19 -4.25
N LEU A 179 -0.01 -4.96 -3.91
CA LEU A 179 -0.96 -4.15 -4.68
C LEU A 179 -0.27 -2.93 -5.29
N CYS A 180 -0.72 -2.48 -6.46
CA CYS A 180 -0.42 -1.17 -7.03
C CYS A 180 -1.59 -0.68 -7.90
N PHE A 181 -1.65 0.60 -8.22
CA PHE A 181 -2.63 1.10 -9.18
C PHE A 181 -2.38 0.51 -10.58
N SER A 182 -3.46 0.12 -11.24
CA SER A 182 -3.43 -0.33 -12.63
C SER A 182 -3.55 0.85 -13.59
N THR A 183 -2.94 0.72 -14.77
CA THR A 183 -3.15 1.61 -15.93
C THR A 183 -4.46 1.32 -16.65
N THR A 184 -5.13 0.21 -16.34
CA THR A 184 -6.40 -0.17 -16.96
C THR A 184 -7.55 0.55 -16.29
N HIS A 185 -8.44 1.12 -17.09
CA HIS A 185 -9.61 1.85 -16.60
C HIS A 185 -10.75 0.91 -16.14
N HIS A 186 -10.75 -0.35 -16.56
CA HIS A 186 -11.69 -1.39 -16.13
C HIS A 186 -11.01 -2.74 -15.99
N ALA A 187 -11.54 -3.59 -15.12
CA ALA A 187 -11.12 -4.96 -14.99
C ALA A 187 -11.77 -5.90 -16.02
N ASN A 188 -12.63 -5.44 -16.94
CA ASN A 188 -13.21 -6.28 -18.00
C ASN A 188 -12.38 -6.31 -19.29
#